data_AF-A0A510TKP9-F1
#
_entry.id   AF-A0A510TKP9-F1
#
_cell.length_a   1.000
_cell.length_b   1.000
_cell.length_c   1.000
_cell.angle_alpha   90.00
_cell.angle_beta   90.00
_cell.angle_gamma   90.00
#
_symmetry.space_group_name_H-M   'P 1'
#
loop_
_entity.id
_entity.type
_entity.pdbx_description
1 polymer ?
#
loop_
_entity_poly.entity_id
_entity_poly.type
_entity_poly.pdbx_seq_one_letter_code
_entity_poly.pdbx_strand_id
1 'polypeptide(L)'
;MADAIGTRTEPVPVPWDCADGLFEAYWRRPTAYLHPHKRHAMSVWTKVGPQAEQRAVHNLAHDLHSGRWTHRNTHLTDLDTADLGLRLLIA
;
A
#
# COMPACT_ATOMS: atom_id res chain seq x y z
N MET A 1 -7.04 -21.63 -4.93
CA MET A 1 -7.59 -20.89 -6.10
C MET A 1 -6.81 -21.20 -7.36
N ALA A 2 -5.47 -21.17 -7.33
CA ALA A 2 -4.62 -21.59 -8.45
C ALA A 2 -4.84 -23.06 -8.87
N ASP A 3 -4.94 -23.97 -7.89
CA ASP A 3 -5.24 -25.39 -8.14
C ASP A 3 -6.57 -25.63 -8.88
N ALA A 4 -7.57 -24.78 -8.63
CA ALA A 4 -8.89 -24.90 -9.26
C ALA A 4 -8.87 -24.59 -10.76
N ILE A 5 -7.83 -23.91 -11.24
CA ILE A 5 -7.62 -23.58 -12.65
C ILE A 5 -6.31 -24.21 -13.20
N GLY A 6 -5.71 -25.15 -12.47
CA GLY A 6 -4.50 -25.87 -12.89
C GLY A 6 -3.25 -25.00 -13.03
N THR A 7 -3.16 -23.87 -12.33
CA THR A 7 -2.01 -22.94 -12.38
C THR A 7 -1.19 -23.01 -11.11
N ARG A 8 0.09 -22.60 -11.19
CA ARG A 8 0.90 -22.31 -10.00
C ARG A 8 0.91 -20.81 -9.69
N THR A 9 1.22 -20.47 -8.45
CA THR A 9 1.37 -19.08 -7.98
C THR A 9 2.79 -18.77 -7.58
N GLU A 10 3.28 -17.60 -7.99
CA GLU A 10 4.55 -17.05 -7.53
C GLU A 10 4.34 -15.67 -6.88
N PRO A 11 5.06 -15.34 -5.79
CA PRO A 11 4.96 -14.04 -5.14
C PRO A 11 5.52 -12.93 -6.05
N VAL A 12 4.83 -11.79 -6.07
CA VAL A 12 5.30 -10.57 -6.75
C VAL A 12 5.63 -9.54 -5.67
N PRO A 13 6.90 -9.41 -5.27
CA PRO A 13 7.29 -8.41 -4.28
C PRO A 13 7.16 -7.01 -4.89
N VAL A 14 6.63 -6.07 -4.12
CA VAL A 14 6.40 -4.68 -4.55
C VAL A 14 7.63 -3.84 -4.21
N PRO A 15 8.34 -3.26 -5.20
CA PRO A 15 9.46 -2.36 -4.94
C PRO A 15 9.03 -1.13 -4.14
N TRP A 16 9.90 -0.62 -3.28
CA TRP A 16 9.60 0.56 -2.48
C TRP A 16 9.31 1.82 -3.32
N ASP A 17 9.84 1.87 -4.55
CA ASP A 17 9.73 2.95 -5.50
C ASP A 17 8.67 2.71 -6.59
N CYS A 18 7.89 1.62 -6.51
CA CYS A 18 6.82 1.25 -7.45
C CYS A 18 5.98 2.47 -7.89
N ALA A 19 5.92 2.74 -9.20
CA ALA A 19 5.30 3.93 -9.75
C ALA A 19 3.85 3.73 -10.23
N ASP A 20 3.36 2.48 -10.22
CA ASP A 20 2.09 2.07 -10.85
C ASP A 20 0.86 2.72 -10.19
N GLY A 21 0.98 3.16 -8.94
CA GLY A 21 -0.09 3.87 -8.23
C GLY A 21 -1.25 2.97 -7.75
N LEU A 22 -1.09 1.66 -7.84
CA LEU A 22 -1.91 0.67 -7.12
C LEU A 22 -1.82 0.89 -5.61
N PHE A 23 -2.75 0.30 -4.86
CA PHE A 23 -2.91 0.58 -3.44
C PHE A 23 -1.64 0.28 -2.64
N GLU A 24 -0.95 -0.78 -2.98
CA GLU A 24 0.28 -1.28 -2.38
C GLU A 24 1.53 -0.44 -2.74
N ALA A 25 1.49 0.42 -3.77
CA ALA A 25 2.67 1.08 -4.34
C ALA A 25 3.39 2.07 -3.39
N TYR A 26 2.71 2.54 -2.35
CA TYR A 26 3.21 3.58 -1.44
C TYR A 26 3.49 3.08 -0.03
N TRP A 27 3.69 1.76 0.15
CA TRP A 27 3.88 1.12 1.45
C TRP A 27 5.04 1.72 2.29
N ARG A 28 6.16 2.10 1.66
CA ARG A 28 7.30 2.81 2.31
C ARG A 28 7.25 4.33 2.15
N ARG A 29 6.28 4.85 1.39
CA ARG A 29 6.11 6.29 1.05
C ARG A 29 4.73 6.79 1.45
N PRO A 30 4.35 6.67 2.74
CA PRO A 30 2.98 6.93 3.19
C PRO A 30 2.51 8.38 3.00
N THR A 31 3.42 9.34 2.88
CA THR A 31 3.10 10.74 2.54
C THR A 31 2.30 10.85 1.24
N ALA A 32 2.47 9.91 0.30
CA ALA A 32 1.69 9.84 -0.93
C ALA A 32 0.18 9.77 -0.67
N TYR A 33 -0.25 9.06 0.37
CA TYR A 33 -1.65 8.96 0.75
C TYR A 33 -2.21 10.27 1.34
N LEU A 34 -1.41 11.30 1.62
CA LEU A 34 -1.92 12.61 2.01
C LEU A 34 -2.43 13.41 0.80
N HIS A 35 -1.98 13.07 -0.42
CA HIS A 35 -2.43 13.74 -1.63
C HIS A 35 -3.77 13.18 -2.13
N PRO A 36 -4.84 14.00 -2.22
CA PRO A 36 -6.16 13.51 -2.62
C PRO A 36 -6.17 12.80 -3.97
N HIS A 37 -5.44 13.32 -4.97
CA HIS A 37 -5.38 12.71 -6.30
C HIS A 37 -4.83 11.27 -6.30
N LYS A 38 -3.93 10.92 -5.36
CA LYS A 38 -3.43 9.54 -5.22
C LYS A 38 -4.52 8.61 -4.67
N ARG A 39 -5.28 9.08 -3.67
CA ARG A 39 -6.37 8.30 -3.07
C ARG A 39 -7.54 8.13 -4.03
N HIS A 40 -7.92 9.18 -4.76
CA HIS A 40 -9.00 9.13 -5.74
C HIS A 40 -8.70 8.20 -6.93
N ALA A 41 -7.43 7.94 -7.22
CA ALA A 41 -7.02 6.98 -8.25
C ALA A 41 -7.15 5.50 -7.80
N MET A 42 -7.45 5.24 -6.52
CA MET A 42 -7.50 3.90 -5.94
C MET A 42 -8.92 3.59 -5.47
N SER A 43 -9.54 2.56 -6.06
CA SER A 43 -10.95 2.18 -5.80
C SER A 43 -11.26 1.86 -4.33
N VAL A 44 -10.28 1.45 -3.54
CA VAL A 44 -10.45 1.15 -2.11
C VAL A 44 -10.92 2.38 -1.33
N TRP A 45 -10.45 3.59 -1.65
CA TRP A 45 -10.86 4.81 -0.94
C TRP A 45 -12.32 5.16 -1.21
N THR A 46 -12.76 4.97 -2.46
CA THR A 46 -14.18 5.08 -2.83
C THR A 46 -15.03 4.08 -2.04
N LYS A 47 -14.54 2.85 -1.85
CA LYS A 47 -15.27 1.78 -1.14
C LYS A 47 -15.39 2.02 0.37
N VAL A 48 -14.34 2.51 1.03
CA VAL A 48 -14.38 2.78 2.49
C VAL A 48 -15.17 4.03 2.84
N GLY A 49 -15.35 4.94 1.88
CA GLY A 49 -16.17 6.13 2.02
C GLY A 49 -15.47 7.31 2.71
N PRO A 50 -16.03 8.53 2.59
CA PRO A 50 -15.35 9.78 2.90
C PRO A 50 -15.01 9.95 4.38
N GLN A 51 -15.86 9.47 5.29
CA GLN A 51 -15.59 9.56 6.73
C GLN A 51 -14.40 8.69 7.16
N ALA A 52 -14.28 7.48 6.60
CA ALA A 52 -13.16 6.60 6.87
C ALA A 52 -11.86 7.17 6.27
N GLU A 53 -11.94 7.70 5.04
CA GLU A 53 -10.83 8.39 4.40
C GLU A 53 -10.29 9.55 5.26
N GLN A 54 -11.18 10.46 5.68
CA GLN A 54 -10.79 11.63 6.47
C GLN A 54 -10.10 11.24 7.78
N ARG A 55 -10.65 10.26 8.51
CA ARG A 55 -10.02 9.77 9.75
C ARG A 55 -8.64 9.17 9.49
N ALA A 56 -8.50 8.34 8.45
CA ALA A 56 -7.24 7.69 8.12
C ALA A 56 -6.17 8.73 7.73
N VAL A 57 -6.52 9.70 6.87
CA VAL A 57 -5.61 10.76 6.42
C VAL A 57 -5.19 11.67 7.58
N HIS A 58 -6.13 12.04 8.46
CA HIS A 58 -5.83 12.87 9.62
C HIS A 58 -4.84 12.18 10.57
N ASN A 59 -5.12 10.92 10.93
CA ASN A 59 -4.25 10.14 11.81
C ASN A 59 -2.86 9.95 11.19
N LEU A 60 -2.81 9.65 9.88
CA LEU A 60 -1.56 9.49 9.17
C LEU A 60 -0.73 10.79 9.15
N ALA A 61 -1.36 11.93 8.87
CA ALA A 61 -0.68 13.22 8.90
C ALA A 61 -0.08 13.51 10.28
N HIS A 62 -0.81 13.23 11.36
CA HIS A 62 -0.32 13.40 12.73
C HIS A 62 0.83 12.44 13.07
N ASP A 63 0.76 11.17 12.64
CA ASP A 63 1.83 10.19 12.86
C ASP A 63 3.09 10.51 12.05
N LEU A 64 2.96 11.06 10.85
CA LEU A 64 4.08 11.51 10.03
C LEU A 64 4.71 12.77 10.61
N HIS A 65 3.90 13.76 11.01
CA HIS A 65 4.40 15.00 11.61
C HIS A 65 5.17 14.77 12.92
N SER A 66 4.67 13.84 13.75
CA SER A 66 5.32 13.49 15.02
C SER A 66 6.48 12.49 14.89
N GLY A 67 6.73 11.93 13.70
CA GLY A 67 7.70 10.86 13.49
C GLY A 67 7.29 9.50 14.05
N ARG A 68 6.11 9.36 14.66
CA ARG A 68 5.61 8.08 15.20
C ARG A 68 5.51 7.01 14.13
N TRP A 69 5.14 7.38 12.90
CA TRP A 69 5.09 6.42 11.80
C TRP A 69 6.48 5.81 11.57
N THR A 70 7.51 6.64 11.43
CA THR A 70 8.88 6.17 11.19
C THR A 70 9.37 5.30 12.35
N HIS A 71 9.14 5.73 13.59
CA HIS A 71 9.55 4.96 14.78
C HIS A 71 8.86 3.58 14.86
N ARG A 72 7.58 3.47 14.50
CA ARG A 72 6.84 2.20 14.53
C ARG A 72 7.17 1.28 13.36
N ASN A 73 7.61 1.85 12.24
CA ASN A 73 7.82 1.15 10.99
C ASN A 73 9.29 1.13 10.55
N THR A 74 10.24 1.22 11.49
CA THR A 74 11.69 1.18 11.20
C THR A 74 12.09 -0.05 10.39
N HIS A 75 11.49 -1.20 10.69
CA HIS A 75 11.72 -2.43 9.92
C HIS A 75 11.32 -2.32 8.44
N LEU A 76 10.41 -1.40 8.08
CA LEU A 76 10.04 -1.15 6.68
C LEU A 76 11.02 -0.20 5.98
N THR A 77 11.76 0.63 6.73
CA THR A 77 12.62 1.65 6.12
C THR A 77 13.87 1.08 5.47
N ASP A 78 14.24 -0.16 5.78
CA ASP A 78 15.44 -0.82 5.22
C ASP A 78 15.09 -1.85 4.12
N LEU A 79 13.80 -2.01 3.82
CA LEU A 79 13.33 -2.95 2.80
C LEU A 79 13.32 -2.29 1.41
N ASP A 80 13.91 -2.99 0.43
CA ASP A 80 13.83 -2.61 -0.99
C ASP A 80 12.52 -3.10 -1.64
N THR A 81 11.97 -4.20 -1.15
CA THR A 81 10.71 -4.77 -1.62
C THR A 81 9.90 -5.35 -0.47
N ALA A 82 8.59 -5.46 -0.64
CA ALA A 82 7.70 -6.10 0.32
C ALA A 82 6.73 -7.08 -0.36
N ASP A 83 6.50 -8.25 0.24
CA ASP A 83 5.38 -9.11 -0.15
C ASP A 83 4.08 -8.55 0.46
N LEU A 84 3.27 -7.93 -0.39
CA LEU A 84 2.00 -7.30 -0.02
C LEU A 84 0.80 -8.12 -0.51
N GLY A 85 1.01 -9.40 -0.81
CA GLY A 85 -0.06 -10.33 -1.22
C GLY A 85 -0.30 -10.41 -2.73
N LEU A 86 0.49 -9.71 -3.55
CA LEU A 86 0.44 -9.87 -5.00
C LEU A 86 0.98 -11.25 -5.41
N ARG A 87 0.25 -11.92 -6.30
CA ARG A 87 0.57 -13.25 -6.80
C ARG A 87 0.43 -13.29 -8.32
N LEU A 88 1.46 -13.79 -8.99
CA LEU A 88 1.43 -14.10 -10.41
C LEU A 88 0.91 -15.52 -10.60
N LEU A 89 -0.13 -15.69 -11.41
CA LEU A 89 -0.63 -17.00 -11.84
C LEU A 89 0.09 -17.43 -13.11
N ILE A 90 0.64 -18.63 -13.12
CA ILE A 90 1.43 -19.18 -14.23
C ILE A 90 0.80 -20.52 -14.66
N ALA A 91 0.49 -20.61 -15.96
CA ALA A 91 -0.03 -21.82 -16.60
C ALA A 91 1.06 -22.88 -16.83
#